data_AF-A0AAU9L822-F1
#
_entry.id   AF-A0AAU9L822-F1
#
_cell.length_a   1.000
_cell.length_b   1.000
_cell.length_c   1.000
_cell.angle_alpha   90.00
_cell.angle_beta   90.00
_cell.angle_gamma   90.00
#
_symmetry.space_group_name_H-M   'P 1'
#
loop_
_entity.id
_entity.type
_entity.pdbx_description
1 polymer ?
#
loop_
_entity_poly.entity_id
_entity_poly.type
_entity_poly.pdbx_seq_one_letter_code
_entity_poly.pdbx_strand_id
1 'polypeptide(L)'
;MVDDVLRREHKHETRRRAAISSVPVLAQILESMTLVTVNDDCDCGPGMSKKLDVLLYVGGGDDKFNTAMILFPDEHAQPLGTETDDDRVESSTGMKQVLLLVIDGTWKEAKKIVRRNKVHWRQATIDWVARGASLQYICLDNKESNDAAIALPKRSIYGDLIREPMEGCMSTLEAVASILVVLEPKETRWIVYDSLLRGFKGMVSIQKQFQQRGHETKLEQYGGIFKAEAIETKRLGLQHQQLPKKCDSTVADTNISTRVRREYVFYTSHTDFRHRQQLTQQGEIVVCTYDEARERCIDLKSDRKRGQRVAMLPLDVFEKHLRQCYDD
;
A
#
# COMPACT_ATOMS: atom_id res chain seq x y z
N MET A 1 -3.03 2.68 -26.33
CA MET A 1 -4.37 3.20 -26.02
C MET A 1 -4.95 2.29 -24.94
N VAL A 2 -5.25 2.85 -23.76
CA VAL A 2 -5.95 2.11 -22.72
C VAL A 2 -7.44 2.32 -22.93
N ASP A 3 -8.10 1.29 -23.44
CA ASP A 3 -9.51 1.40 -23.83
C ASP A 3 -10.46 1.15 -22.65
N ASP A 4 -9.98 0.59 -21.53
CA ASP A 4 -10.75 0.52 -20.29
C ASP A 4 -9.82 0.40 -19.07
N VAL A 5 -10.12 1.18 -18.02
CA VAL A 5 -9.51 1.04 -16.70
C VAL A 5 -10.48 0.31 -15.79
N LEU A 6 -10.21 -0.98 -15.58
CA LEU A 6 -10.97 -1.80 -14.66
C LEU A 6 -10.49 -1.59 -13.24
N ARG A 7 -11.26 -0.86 -12.44
CA ARG A 7 -10.92 -0.59 -11.04
C ARG A 7 -11.65 -1.52 -10.09
N ARG A 8 -10.92 -2.10 -9.14
CA ARG A 8 -11.48 -2.87 -8.04
C ARG A 8 -11.43 -2.09 -6.73
N GLU A 9 -12.57 -1.65 -6.21
CA GLU A 9 -12.66 -0.94 -4.91
C GLU A 9 -13.21 -1.89 -3.83
N HIS A 10 -12.57 -1.96 -2.67
CA HIS A 10 -13.07 -2.71 -1.52
C HIS A 10 -14.24 -1.96 -0.86
N LYS A 11 -15.33 -2.65 -0.50
CA LYS A 11 -16.54 -2.06 0.13
C LYS A 11 -16.28 -1.24 1.41
N HIS A 12 -15.16 -1.47 2.09
CA HIS A 12 -14.72 -0.68 3.25
C HIS A 12 -14.31 0.75 2.91
N GLU A 13 -13.77 1.02 1.71
CA GLU A 13 -13.37 2.38 1.30
C GLU A 13 -14.60 3.27 1.11
N THR A 14 -15.70 2.73 0.58
CA THR A 14 -16.98 3.44 0.41
C THR A 14 -17.58 3.96 1.73
N ARG A 15 -17.19 3.40 2.88
CA ARG A 15 -17.74 3.73 4.21
C ARG A 15 -16.84 4.62 5.06
N ARG A 16 -15.58 4.86 4.66
CA ARG A 16 -14.65 5.70 5.43
C ARG A 16 -14.83 7.17 5.05
N ARG A 17 -15.46 7.94 5.94
CA ARG A 17 -15.56 9.43 5.83
C ARG A 17 -14.21 10.15 5.69
N ALA A 18 -13.10 9.49 5.99
CA ALA A 18 -11.74 10.04 5.88
C ALA A 18 -10.94 9.48 4.69
N ALA A 19 -11.49 8.52 3.94
CA ALA A 19 -10.83 7.97 2.76
C ALA A 19 -11.08 8.89 1.58
N ILE A 20 -10.00 9.33 0.95
CA ILE A 20 -10.05 10.03 -0.33
C ILE A 20 -10.22 8.96 -1.41
N SER A 21 -11.46 8.73 -1.85
CA SER A 21 -11.70 7.80 -2.95
C SER A 21 -11.20 8.42 -4.25
N SER A 22 -10.34 7.70 -4.96
CA SER A 22 -9.91 8.13 -6.29
C SER A 22 -10.96 7.90 -7.38
N VAL A 23 -12.13 7.31 -7.07
CA VAL A 23 -13.16 6.95 -8.09
C VAL A 23 -13.69 8.19 -8.80
N PRO A 24 -14.09 9.28 -8.11
CA PRO A 24 -14.67 10.44 -8.78
C PRO A 24 -13.70 11.10 -9.77
N VAL A 25 -12.41 11.14 -9.42
CA VAL A 25 -11.38 11.73 -10.29
C VAL A 25 -11.15 10.89 -11.53
N LEU A 26 -11.02 9.57 -11.40
CA LEU A 26 -10.85 8.69 -12.56
C LEU A 26 -12.08 8.71 -13.47
N ALA A 27 -13.28 8.60 -12.90
CA ALA A 27 -14.52 8.55 -13.68
C ALA A 27 -14.86 9.86 -14.40
N GLN A 28 -14.34 11.00 -13.92
CA GLN A 28 -14.53 12.29 -14.56
C GLN A 28 -13.53 12.54 -15.71
N ILE A 29 -12.34 11.95 -15.64
CA ILE A 29 -11.23 12.27 -16.55
C ILE A 29 -11.05 11.20 -17.63
N LEU A 30 -11.32 9.94 -17.30
CA LEU A 30 -11.22 8.83 -18.25
C LEU A 30 -12.56 8.60 -18.93
N GLU A 31 -12.55 8.52 -20.26
CA GLU A 31 -13.75 8.25 -21.06
C GLU A 31 -14.29 6.82 -20.84
N SER A 32 -13.38 5.86 -20.68
CA SER A 32 -13.70 4.45 -20.47
C SER A 32 -13.14 3.95 -19.15
N MET A 33 -14.02 3.76 -18.16
CA MET A 33 -13.69 3.20 -16.87
C MET A 33 -14.80 2.26 -16.38
N THR A 34 -14.45 0.99 -16.20
CA THR A 34 -15.31 0.02 -15.53
C THR A 34 -14.97 -0.11 -14.05
N LEU A 35 -15.89 0.28 -13.17
CA LEU A 35 -15.79 0.02 -11.73
C LEU A 35 -16.40 -1.34 -11.37
N VAL A 36 -15.62 -2.17 -10.67
CA VAL A 36 -16.08 -3.43 -10.06
C VAL A 36 -15.84 -3.37 -8.56
N THR A 37 -16.90 -3.33 -7.78
CA THR A 37 -16.78 -3.37 -6.32
C THR A 37 -16.52 -4.79 -5.85
N VAL A 38 -15.52 -4.96 -4.98
CA VAL A 38 -15.18 -6.25 -4.36
C VAL A 38 -15.71 -6.27 -2.93
N ASN A 39 -16.34 -7.38 -2.56
CA ASN A 39 -16.90 -7.58 -1.23
C ASN A 39 -15.81 -7.82 -0.18
N ASP A 40 -16.21 -7.93 1.09
CA ASP A 40 -15.28 -8.07 2.23
C ASP A 40 -14.46 -9.38 2.21
N ASP A 41 -14.91 -10.35 1.42
CA ASP A 41 -14.17 -11.57 1.11
C ASP A 41 -12.99 -11.31 0.15
N CYS A 42 -12.86 -10.13 -0.44
CA CYS A 42 -11.84 -9.79 -1.44
C CYS A 42 -11.82 -10.77 -2.64
N ASP A 43 -12.92 -11.50 -2.86
CA ASP A 43 -13.04 -12.46 -3.96
C ASP A 43 -13.74 -11.81 -5.15
N CYS A 44 -13.17 -12.05 -6.32
CA CYS A 44 -13.57 -11.48 -7.58
C CYS A 44 -13.13 -12.41 -8.72
N GLY A 45 -13.21 -13.72 -8.47
CA GLY A 45 -13.09 -14.76 -9.48
C GLY A 45 -14.31 -14.81 -10.41
N PRO A 46 -14.34 -15.81 -11.31
CA PRO A 46 -15.42 -16.00 -12.26
C PRO A 46 -16.79 -16.10 -11.58
N GLY A 47 -17.81 -15.43 -12.14
CA GLY A 47 -19.19 -15.43 -11.64
C GLY A 47 -19.48 -14.38 -10.58
N MET A 48 -18.46 -13.73 -10.01
CA MET A 48 -18.63 -12.69 -8.98
C MET A 48 -19.09 -11.35 -9.56
N SER A 49 -18.78 -11.09 -10.84
CA SER A 49 -19.20 -9.87 -11.54
C SER A 49 -19.34 -10.15 -13.03
N LYS A 50 -20.55 -10.03 -13.56
CA LYS A 50 -20.82 -10.22 -15.00
C LYS A 50 -19.94 -9.34 -15.88
N LYS A 51 -19.67 -8.10 -15.46
CA LYS A 51 -18.80 -7.17 -16.21
C LYS A 51 -17.36 -7.69 -16.25
N LEU A 52 -16.87 -8.13 -15.11
CA LEU A 52 -15.53 -8.67 -15.00
C LEU A 52 -15.37 -10.00 -15.76
N ASP A 53 -16.41 -10.84 -15.72
CA ASP A 53 -16.43 -12.10 -16.45
C ASP A 53 -16.27 -11.85 -17.94
N VAL A 54 -17.04 -10.92 -18.51
CA VAL A 54 -16.92 -10.53 -19.92
C VAL A 54 -15.54 -9.95 -20.23
N LEU A 55 -15.02 -9.06 -19.38
CA LEU A 55 -13.77 -8.37 -19.66
C LEU A 55 -12.53 -9.25 -19.49
N LEU A 56 -12.52 -10.18 -18.52
CA LEU A 56 -11.31 -10.88 -18.09
C LEU A 56 -11.37 -12.41 -18.21
N TYR A 57 -12.51 -13.05 -17.99
CA TYR A 57 -12.57 -14.51 -17.77
C TYR A 57 -13.17 -15.29 -18.95
N VAL A 58 -14.34 -14.89 -19.45
CA VAL A 58 -15.09 -15.63 -20.47
C VAL A 58 -14.27 -15.66 -21.76
N GLY A 59 -13.93 -16.86 -22.24
CA GLY A 59 -13.22 -17.04 -23.50
C GLY A 59 -11.82 -16.40 -23.56
N GLY A 60 -11.19 -16.13 -22.42
CA GLY A 60 -9.93 -15.37 -22.39
C GLY A 60 -10.14 -13.85 -22.50
N GLY A 61 -11.28 -13.35 -22.00
CA GLY A 61 -11.62 -11.94 -21.95
C GLY A 61 -12.28 -11.42 -23.23
N ASP A 62 -12.65 -10.14 -23.17
CA ASP A 62 -13.30 -9.43 -24.27
C ASP A 62 -12.38 -9.39 -25.50
N ASP A 63 -12.91 -9.79 -26.66
CA ASP A 63 -12.14 -10.00 -27.88
C ASP A 63 -11.56 -8.70 -28.45
N LYS A 64 -12.13 -7.56 -28.03
CA LYS A 64 -11.58 -6.24 -28.33
C LYS A 64 -10.15 -6.09 -27.80
N PHE A 65 -9.83 -6.60 -26.61
CA PHE A 65 -8.49 -6.42 -26.05
C PHE A 65 -7.53 -7.52 -26.50
N ASN A 66 -6.34 -7.10 -26.93
CA ASN A 66 -5.22 -7.99 -27.23
C ASN A 66 -4.28 -8.16 -26.04
N THR A 67 -4.37 -7.26 -25.05
CA THR A 67 -3.51 -7.27 -23.87
C THR A 67 -4.28 -6.81 -22.64
N ALA A 68 -4.11 -7.52 -21.53
CA ALA A 68 -4.56 -7.11 -20.21
C ALA A 68 -3.37 -7.00 -19.24
N MET A 69 -3.38 -5.94 -18.44
CA MET A 69 -2.29 -5.62 -17.52
C MET A 69 -2.83 -5.41 -16.11
N ILE A 70 -2.35 -6.22 -15.16
CA ILE A 70 -2.68 -6.06 -13.74
C ILE A 70 -1.61 -5.18 -13.10
N LEU A 71 -1.99 -3.95 -12.74
CA LEU A 71 -1.11 -2.99 -12.05
C LEU A 71 -0.99 -3.34 -10.57
N PHE A 72 -0.02 -4.18 -10.25
CA PHE A 72 0.31 -4.57 -8.88
C PHE A 72 1.75 -5.10 -8.80
N PRO A 73 2.55 -4.68 -7.80
CA PRO A 73 3.91 -5.17 -7.60
C PRO A 73 3.92 -6.59 -7.00
N ASP A 74 3.54 -7.57 -7.81
CA ASP A 74 3.68 -9.00 -7.50
C ASP A 74 5.12 -9.49 -7.78
N GLU A 75 5.47 -10.68 -7.28
CA GLU A 75 6.76 -11.33 -7.55
C GLU A 75 6.99 -11.57 -9.05
N HIS A 76 5.91 -11.75 -9.82
CA HIS A 76 5.95 -11.95 -11.27
C HIS A 76 5.72 -10.64 -12.06
N ALA A 77 5.61 -9.49 -11.40
CA ALA A 77 5.34 -8.23 -12.07
C ALA A 77 6.54 -7.75 -12.88
N GLN A 78 6.30 -7.48 -14.16
CA GLN A 78 7.32 -6.89 -15.03
C GLN A 78 7.40 -5.36 -14.80
N PRO A 79 8.60 -4.79 -14.70
CA PRO A 79 8.74 -3.34 -14.65
C PRO A 79 8.32 -2.75 -16.00
N LEU A 80 7.36 -1.83 -15.97
CA LEU A 80 7.08 -0.97 -17.10
C LEU A 80 7.94 0.28 -16.95
N GLY A 81 8.98 0.38 -17.78
CA GLY A 81 9.86 1.53 -17.83
C GLY A 81 9.16 2.74 -18.45
N THR A 82 9.55 3.93 -17.98
CA THR A 82 9.23 5.23 -18.58
C THR A 82 10.22 5.62 -19.67
N GLU A 83 11.12 4.72 -20.08
CA GLU A 83 12.16 5.00 -21.06
C GLU A 83 11.54 5.57 -22.34
N THR A 84 11.92 6.81 -22.63
CA THR A 84 11.73 7.48 -23.90
C THR A 84 12.62 6.80 -24.93
N ASP A 85 12.33 5.54 -25.25
CA ASP A 85 12.88 4.93 -26.44
C ASP A 85 12.14 5.54 -27.61
N ASP A 86 12.80 6.51 -28.22
CA ASP A 86 12.54 6.98 -29.58
C ASP A 86 12.68 5.86 -30.64
N ASP A 87 12.93 4.62 -30.20
CA ASP A 87 13.28 3.45 -31.02
C ASP A 87 12.35 2.24 -30.80
N ARG A 88 11.12 2.41 -30.28
CA ARG A 88 10.07 1.38 -30.54
C ARG A 88 9.61 1.47 -31.98
N VAL A 89 10.50 0.99 -32.85
CA VAL A 89 10.30 0.63 -34.25
C VAL A 89 8.86 0.19 -34.47
N GLU A 90 8.18 0.91 -35.35
CA GLU A 90 6.96 0.52 -36.04
C GLU A 90 7.01 -0.97 -36.42
N SER A 91 6.47 -1.84 -35.58
CA SER A 91 6.46 -3.28 -35.87
C SER A 91 5.39 -3.99 -35.06
N SER A 92 4.14 -3.61 -35.32
CA SER A 92 3.08 -4.53 -35.73
C SER A 92 1.81 -3.74 -35.99
N THR A 93 1.39 -3.77 -37.25
CA THR A 93 0.15 -3.23 -37.85
C THR A 93 -1.11 -3.77 -37.17
N GLY A 94 -1.42 -3.22 -36.01
CA GLY A 94 -2.68 -3.37 -35.29
C GLY A 94 -2.61 -2.59 -33.97
N MET A 95 -3.47 -1.59 -33.78
CA MET A 95 -3.55 -0.88 -32.51
C MET A 95 -3.85 -1.89 -31.40
N LYS A 96 -2.86 -2.20 -30.55
CA LYS A 96 -3.05 -3.10 -29.41
C LYS A 96 -3.99 -2.41 -28.42
N GLN A 97 -5.22 -2.92 -28.34
CA GLN A 97 -6.19 -2.48 -27.34
C GLN A 97 -5.82 -3.08 -25.99
N VAL A 98 -5.65 -2.21 -24.99
CA VAL A 98 -5.15 -2.58 -23.66
C VAL A 98 -6.24 -2.44 -22.61
N LEU A 99 -6.48 -3.52 -21.86
CA LEU A 99 -7.25 -3.51 -20.63
C LEU A 99 -6.32 -3.30 -19.43
N LEU A 100 -6.44 -2.18 -18.72
CA LEU A 100 -5.67 -1.93 -17.52
C LEU A 100 -6.50 -2.28 -16.27
N LEU A 101 -6.06 -3.27 -15.51
CA LEU A 101 -6.67 -3.66 -14.24
C LEU A 101 -5.94 -2.98 -13.08
N VAL A 102 -6.67 -2.17 -12.34
CA VAL A 102 -6.15 -1.39 -11.20
C VAL A 102 -6.85 -1.84 -9.93
N ILE A 103 -6.06 -2.19 -8.92
CA ILE A 103 -6.57 -2.62 -7.63
C ILE A 103 -6.52 -1.44 -6.67
N ASP A 104 -7.67 -1.03 -6.19
CA ASP A 104 -7.84 0.14 -5.36
C ASP A 104 -8.32 -0.20 -3.95
N GLY A 105 -7.71 0.47 -2.98
CA GLY A 105 -7.94 0.25 -1.56
C GLY A 105 -6.65 0.35 -0.78
N THR A 106 -6.70 0.03 0.51
CA THR A 106 -5.47 -0.03 1.30
C THR A 106 -4.53 -1.10 0.75
N TRP A 107 -3.22 -0.93 0.94
CA TRP A 107 -2.23 -1.94 0.58
C TRP A 107 -2.53 -3.33 1.15
N LYS A 108 -3.17 -3.41 2.32
CA LYS A 108 -3.59 -4.69 2.92
C LYS A 108 -4.74 -5.34 2.14
N GLU A 109 -5.71 -4.57 1.68
CA GLU A 109 -6.84 -5.04 0.88
C GLU A 109 -6.38 -5.44 -0.52
N ALA A 110 -5.59 -4.60 -1.19
CA ALA A 110 -5.05 -4.92 -2.51
C ALA A 110 -4.27 -6.25 -2.49
N LYS A 111 -3.41 -6.46 -1.48
CA LYS A 111 -2.71 -7.74 -1.26
C LYS A 111 -3.67 -8.92 -1.08
N LYS A 112 -4.77 -8.74 -0.34
CA LYS A 112 -5.76 -9.81 -0.15
C LYS A 112 -6.45 -10.17 -1.46
N ILE A 113 -6.85 -9.17 -2.24
CA ILE A 113 -7.47 -9.35 -3.56
C ILE A 113 -6.53 -10.18 -4.44
N VAL A 114 -5.27 -9.75 -4.62
CA VAL A 114 -4.31 -10.46 -5.46
C VAL A 114 -4.13 -11.91 -5.01
N ARG A 115 -3.90 -12.12 -3.71
CA ARG A 115 -3.66 -13.47 -3.16
C ARG A 115 -4.85 -14.40 -3.35
N ARG A 116 -6.06 -13.94 -3.07
CA ARG A 116 -7.28 -14.77 -3.22
C ARG A 116 -7.58 -15.11 -4.66
N ASN A 117 -7.29 -14.20 -5.58
CA ASN A 117 -7.62 -14.37 -7.00
C ASN A 117 -6.46 -14.98 -7.81
N LYS A 118 -5.33 -15.31 -7.19
CA LYS A 118 -4.11 -15.80 -7.86
C LYS A 118 -4.38 -17.02 -8.75
N VAL A 119 -5.18 -17.98 -8.29
CA VAL A 119 -5.52 -19.18 -9.07
C VAL A 119 -6.38 -18.82 -10.29
N HIS A 120 -7.40 -17.99 -10.09
CA HIS A 120 -8.26 -17.53 -11.18
C HIS A 120 -7.50 -16.72 -12.24
N TRP A 121 -6.58 -15.86 -11.81
CA TRP A 121 -5.78 -15.06 -12.73
C TRP A 121 -4.73 -15.88 -13.47
N ARG A 122 -4.16 -16.92 -12.84
CA ARG A 122 -3.32 -17.89 -13.55
C ARG A 122 -4.10 -18.62 -14.65
N GLN A 123 -5.33 -19.07 -14.34
CA GLN A 123 -6.18 -19.70 -15.34
C GLN A 123 -6.54 -18.71 -16.46
N ALA A 124 -6.93 -17.49 -16.11
CA ALA A 124 -7.20 -16.45 -17.09
C ALA A 124 -5.98 -16.19 -17.99
N THR A 125 -4.75 -16.17 -17.45
CA THR A 125 -3.55 -16.02 -18.28
C THR A 125 -3.43 -17.14 -19.33
N ILE A 126 -3.73 -18.38 -18.96
CA ILE A 126 -3.74 -19.51 -19.91
C ILE A 126 -4.80 -19.29 -20.98
N ASP A 127 -6.02 -18.89 -20.59
CA ASP A 127 -7.14 -18.69 -21.50
C ASP A 127 -6.88 -17.53 -22.48
N TRP A 128 -6.27 -16.43 -22.01
CA TRP A 128 -5.84 -15.30 -22.84
C TRP A 128 -4.78 -15.72 -23.86
N VAL A 129 -3.78 -16.51 -23.43
CA VAL A 129 -2.73 -17.04 -24.33
C VAL A 129 -3.32 -17.98 -25.37
N ALA A 130 -4.26 -18.85 -24.99
CA ALA A 130 -4.95 -19.75 -25.92
C ALA A 130 -5.72 -18.99 -27.02
N ARG A 131 -6.21 -17.78 -26.71
CA ARG A 131 -6.83 -16.86 -27.68
C ARG A 131 -5.82 -16.09 -28.55
N GLY A 132 -4.52 -16.15 -28.25
CA GLY A 132 -3.50 -15.33 -28.91
C GLY A 132 -3.37 -13.91 -28.35
N ALA A 133 -3.89 -13.68 -27.14
CA ALA A 133 -3.76 -12.43 -26.39
C ALA A 133 -2.80 -12.62 -25.18
N SER A 134 -2.57 -11.56 -24.40
CA SER A 134 -1.71 -11.64 -23.20
C SER A 134 -2.37 -11.05 -21.96
N LEU A 135 -2.17 -11.69 -20.80
CA LEU A 135 -2.53 -11.18 -19.48
C LEU A 135 -1.31 -11.27 -18.56
N GLN A 136 -0.86 -10.13 -18.02
CA GLN A 136 0.37 -10.06 -17.23
C GLN A 136 0.28 -9.10 -16.05
N TYR A 137 1.12 -9.32 -15.04
CA TYR A 137 1.35 -8.36 -13.96
C TYR A 137 2.39 -7.34 -14.38
N ILE A 138 2.13 -6.08 -14.05
CA ILE A 138 3.04 -4.96 -14.28
C ILE A 138 3.25 -4.15 -13.00
N CYS A 139 4.43 -3.57 -12.87
CA CYS A 139 4.75 -2.61 -11.83
C CYS A 139 5.49 -1.42 -12.46
N LEU A 140 5.38 -0.25 -11.85
CA LEU A 140 6.13 0.93 -12.28
C LEU A 140 7.56 0.83 -11.72
N ASP A 141 8.57 1.01 -12.57
CA ASP A 141 9.96 1.05 -12.10
C ASP A 141 10.23 2.44 -11.50
N ASN A 142 10.59 2.51 -10.23
CA ASN A 142 10.93 3.76 -9.53
C ASN A 142 12.40 4.16 -9.77
N LYS A 143 12.98 3.79 -10.91
CA LYS A 143 14.36 4.21 -11.22
C LYS A 143 14.37 5.72 -11.37
N GLU A 144 15.24 6.37 -10.61
CA GLU A 144 15.46 7.81 -10.69
C GLU A 144 15.85 8.15 -12.13
N SER A 145 14.92 8.79 -12.87
CA SER A 145 15.32 9.46 -14.09
C SER A 145 16.20 10.63 -13.68
N ASN A 146 17.41 10.71 -14.23
CA ASN A 146 18.31 11.85 -14.05
C ASN A 146 17.77 13.14 -14.69
N ASP A 147 16.59 13.06 -15.31
CA ASP A 147 15.97 14.14 -16.05
C ASP A 147 14.93 14.86 -15.17
N ALA A 148 15.32 16.01 -14.62
CA ALA A 148 14.51 16.79 -13.67
C ALA A 148 13.15 17.25 -14.25
N ALA A 149 13.00 17.25 -15.59
CA ALA A 149 11.77 17.60 -16.27
C ALA A 149 10.71 16.47 -16.33
N ILE A 150 11.14 15.21 -16.13
CA ILE A 150 10.28 14.00 -16.21
C ILE A 150 10.25 13.27 -14.84
N ALA A 151 10.91 13.82 -13.83
CA ALA A 151 11.01 13.20 -12.51
C ALA A 151 9.62 13.04 -11.86
N LEU A 152 9.18 11.79 -11.74
CA LEU A 152 7.99 11.41 -11.00
C LEU A 152 8.09 11.93 -9.54
N PRO A 153 6.98 12.32 -8.92
CA PRO A 153 7.00 12.82 -7.55
C PRO A 153 7.67 11.82 -6.60
N LYS A 154 8.77 12.22 -5.95
CA LYS A 154 9.48 11.37 -4.96
C LYS A 154 8.64 11.05 -3.71
N ARG A 155 7.53 11.77 -3.52
CA ARG A 155 6.55 11.58 -2.44
C ARG A 155 5.15 11.66 -3.01
N SER A 156 4.26 10.87 -2.44
CA SER A 156 2.85 10.89 -2.81
C SER A 156 2.25 12.28 -2.60
N ILE A 157 1.41 12.69 -3.54
CA ILE A 157 0.62 13.93 -3.49
C ILE A 157 -0.26 13.99 -2.23
N TYR A 158 -0.62 12.84 -1.64
CA TYR A 158 -1.28 12.81 -0.35
C TYR A 158 -0.49 13.54 0.75
N GLY A 159 0.85 13.52 0.69
CA GLY A 159 1.73 14.09 1.71
C GLY A 159 1.37 13.54 3.10
N ASP A 160 1.11 14.44 4.04
CA ASP A 160 0.78 14.05 5.42
C ASP A 160 -0.67 13.61 5.64
N LEU A 161 -1.57 13.77 4.65
CA LEU A 161 -2.98 13.37 4.77
C LEU A 161 -3.13 11.86 4.91
N ILE A 162 -2.36 11.12 4.11
CA ILE A 162 -2.32 9.67 4.13
C ILE A 162 -0.86 9.29 4.15
N ARG A 163 -0.46 8.67 5.25
CA ARG A 163 0.89 8.19 5.41
C ARG A 163 1.14 7.02 4.45
N GLU A 164 2.19 7.14 3.65
CA GLU A 164 2.71 6.06 2.82
C GLU A 164 3.05 4.83 3.69
N PRO A 165 2.62 3.62 3.29
CA PRO A 165 3.00 2.41 4.03
C PRO A 165 4.50 2.15 3.98
N MET A 166 5.13 2.46 2.85
CA MET A 166 6.57 2.36 2.58
C MET A 166 6.98 3.50 1.64
N GLU A 167 8.25 3.88 1.68
CA GLU A 167 8.80 4.92 0.80
C GLU A 167 8.65 4.51 -0.67
N GLY A 168 8.27 5.48 -1.51
CA GLY A 168 8.02 5.26 -2.94
C GLY A 168 6.69 4.59 -3.26
N CYS A 169 5.83 4.33 -2.27
CA CYS A 169 4.45 3.91 -2.52
C CYS A 169 3.64 5.06 -3.12
N MET A 170 3.05 4.80 -4.28
CA MET A 170 2.18 5.75 -4.97
C MET A 170 0.71 5.51 -4.59
N SER A 171 -0.10 6.56 -4.67
CA SER A 171 -1.55 6.40 -4.67
C SER A 171 -2.03 5.71 -5.97
N THR A 172 -3.24 5.16 -5.95
CA THR A 172 -3.89 4.61 -7.15
C THR A 172 -3.94 5.63 -8.30
N LEU A 173 -4.23 6.90 -8.01
CA LEU A 173 -4.28 7.95 -9.05
C LEU A 173 -2.92 8.24 -9.65
N GLU A 174 -1.89 8.30 -8.81
CA GLU A 174 -0.52 8.50 -9.28
C GLU A 174 -0.06 7.31 -10.11
N ALA A 175 -0.34 6.08 -9.67
CA ALA A 175 0.02 4.88 -10.41
C ALA A 175 -0.70 4.81 -11.77
N VAL A 176 -1.99 5.17 -11.82
CA VAL A 176 -2.76 5.24 -13.08
C VAL A 176 -2.25 6.38 -13.97
N ALA A 177 -1.97 7.56 -13.43
CA ALA A 177 -1.43 8.64 -14.23
C ALA A 177 -0.09 8.25 -14.85
N SER A 178 0.83 7.69 -14.06
CA SER A 178 2.15 7.26 -14.52
C SER A 178 2.09 6.16 -15.58
N ILE A 179 1.20 5.17 -15.42
CA ILE A 179 1.09 4.10 -16.42
C ILE A 179 0.50 4.61 -17.73
N LEU A 180 -0.45 5.54 -17.66
CA LEU A 180 -1.04 6.14 -18.87
C LEU A 180 -0.03 6.99 -19.63
N VAL A 181 0.97 7.59 -18.98
CA VAL A 181 2.08 8.25 -19.69
C VAL A 181 2.81 7.28 -20.64
N VAL A 182 2.88 6.01 -20.28
CA VAL A 182 3.55 4.97 -21.08
C VAL A 182 2.62 4.36 -22.13
N LEU A 183 1.32 4.24 -21.83
CA LEU A 183 0.37 3.50 -22.66
C LEU A 183 -0.43 4.37 -23.65
N GLU A 184 -0.53 5.68 -23.40
CA GLU A 184 -1.23 6.62 -24.27
C GLU A 184 -0.34 7.17 -25.40
N PRO A 185 -0.94 7.58 -26.53
CA PRO A 185 -0.21 8.26 -27.62
C PRO A 185 0.61 9.46 -27.15
N LYS A 186 1.74 9.74 -27.83
CA LYS A 186 2.68 10.81 -27.45
C LYS A 186 1.98 12.18 -27.33
N GLU A 187 0.91 12.40 -28.09
CA GLU A 187 0.13 13.64 -28.19
C GLU A 187 -0.80 13.85 -26.98
N THR A 188 -1.37 12.78 -26.42
CA THR A 188 -2.40 12.85 -25.36
C THR A 188 -1.88 12.45 -23.99
N ARG A 189 -0.79 11.68 -23.90
CA ARG A 189 -0.27 11.09 -22.67
C ARG A 189 -0.07 12.08 -21.52
N TRP A 190 0.50 13.25 -21.81
CA TRP A 190 0.76 14.28 -20.81
C TRP A 190 -0.49 15.08 -20.43
N ILE A 191 -1.42 15.25 -21.36
CA ILE A 191 -2.71 15.91 -21.10
C ILE A 191 -3.51 15.09 -20.09
N VAL A 192 -3.56 13.76 -20.28
CA VAL A 192 -4.25 12.84 -19.37
C VAL A 192 -3.55 12.82 -18.00
N TYR A 193 -2.22 12.70 -17.98
CA TYR A 193 -1.42 12.75 -16.76
C TYR A 193 -1.68 14.02 -15.93
N ASP A 194 -1.54 15.19 -16.56
CA ASP A 194 -1.73 16.48 -15.90
C ASP A 194 -3.17 16.68 -15.42
N SER A 195 -4.14 16.22 -16.20
CA SER A 195 -5.56 16.29 -15.82
C SER A 195 -5.83 15.45 -14.58
N LEU A 196 -5.36 14.20 -14.55
CA LEU A 196 -5.50 13.28 -13.42
C LEU A 196 -4.84 13.86 -12.15
N LEU A 197 -3.59 14.32 -12.27
CA LEU A 197 -2.88 14.87 -11.13
C LEU A 197 -3.44 16.20 -10.66
N ARG A 198 -3.96 17.04 -11.57
CA ARG A 198 -4.64 18.29 -11.20
C ARG A 198 -5.92 18.01 -10.41
N GLY A 199 -6.77 17.10 -10.90
CA GLY A 199 -7.97 16.67 -10.18
C GLY A 199 -7.62 16.08 -8.81
N PHE A 200 -6.59 15.25 -8.76
CA PHE A 200 -6.11 14.67 -7.50
C PHE A 200 -5.61 15.73 -6.51
N LYS A 201 -4.76 16.67 -6.94
CA LYS A 201 -4.27 17.78 -6.12
C LYS A 201 -5.42 18.63 -5.58
N GLY A 202 -6.43 18.90 -6.41
CA GLY A 202 -7.65 19.60 -5.98
C GLY A 202 -8.38 18.86 -4.85
N MET A 203 -8.61 17.56 -5.02
CA MET A 203 -9.25 16.71 -4.01
C MET A 203 -8.46 16.67 -2.70
N VAL A 204 -7.13 16.52 -2.77
CA VAL A 204 -6.22 16.53 -1.62
C VAL A 204 -6.25 17.89 -0.90
N SER A 205 -6.27 19.01 -1.65
CA SER A 205 -6.37 20.36 -1.08
C SER A 205 -7.67 20.54 -0.28
N ILE A 206 -8.81 20.11 -0.84
CA ILE A 206 -10.10 20.15 -0.16
C ILE A 206 -10.06 19.34 1.14
N GLN A 207 -9.50 18.13 1.11
CA GLN A 207 -9.40 17.30 2.32
C GLN A 207 -8.49 17.92 3.40
N LYS A 208 -7.38 18.58 3.00
CA LYS A 208 -6.52 19.32 3.95
C LYS A 208 -7.31 20.42 4.66
N GLN A 209 -8.11 21.18 3.93
CA GLN A 209 -8.96 22.22 4.52
C GLN A 209 -9.99 21.64 5.48
N PHE A 210 -10.64 20.52 5.13
CA PHE A 210 -11.58 19.84 6.02
C PHE A 210 -10.91 19.35 7.31
N GLN A 211 -9.69 18.79 7.23
CA GLN A 211 -8.95 18.38 8.41
C GLN A 211 -8.55 19.58 9.28
N GLN A 212 -8.08 20.67 8.68
CA GLN A 212 -7.72 21.91 9.40
C GLN A 212 -8.92 22.48 10.17
N ARG A 213 -10.07 22.62 9.53
CA ARG A 213 -11.31 23.05 10.21
C ARG A 213 -11.69 22.11 11.35
N GLY A 214 -11.57 20.79 11.13
CA GLY A 214 -11.83 19.81 12.18
C GLY A 214 -10.81 19.85 13.34
N HIS A 215 -9.58 20.28 13.09
CA HIS A 215 -8.58 20.54 14.11
C HIS A 215 -8.93 21.79 14.92
N GLU A 216 -9.30 22.89 14.25
CA GLU A 216 -9.75 24.14 14.89
C GLU A 216 -10.96 23.90 15.79
N THR A 217 -12.01 23.23 15.29
CA THR A 217 -13.20 22.91 16.10
C THR A 217 -12.87 22.04 17.32
N LYS A 218 -11.94 21.09 17.19
CA LYS A 218 -11.50 20.29 18.33
C LYS A 218 -10.70 21.12 19.33
N LEU A 219 -9.84 22.01 18.84
CA LEU A 219 -9.06 22.89 19.69
C LEU A 219 -9.98 23.80 20.51
N GLU A 220 -11.01 24.37 19.88
CA GLU A 220 -12.08 25.12 20.56
C GLU A 220 -12.81 24.26 21.58
N GLN A 221 -13.18 23.03 21.23
CA GLN A 221 -13.87 22.09 22.13
C GLN A 221 -13.03 21.72 23.37
N TYR A 222 -11.70 21.71 23.26
CA TYR A 222 -10.78 21.42 24.36
C TYR A 222 -10.17 22.69 24.98
N GLY A 223 -10.76 23.87 24.75
CA GLY A 223 -10.36 25.12 25.41
C GLY A 223 -8.98 25.63 24.99
N GLY A 224 -8.58 25.41 23.74
CA GLY A 224 -7.29 25.84 23.20
C GLY A 224 -6.16 24.81 23.34
N ILE A 225 -6.43 23.65 23.94
CA ILE A 225 -5.42 22.63 24.26
C ILE A 225 -5.56 21.43 23.33
N PHE A 226 -4.44 20.82 22.91
CA PHE A 226 -4.49 19.63 22.06
C PHE A 226 -5.15 18.46 22.79
N LYS A 227 -5.92 17.65 22.05
CA LYS A 227 -6.63 16.48 22.61
C LYS A 227 -5.71 15.53 23.40
N ALA A 228 -4.46 15.33 22.96
CA ALA A 228 -3.51 14.46 23.65
C ALA A 228 -3.19 14.99 25.06
N GLU A 229 -2.92 16.28 25.15
CA GLU A 229 -2.60 17.00 26.39
C GLU A 229 -3.83 17.11 27.30
N ALA A 230 -5.04 17.29 26.73
CA ALA A 230 -6.31 17.23 27.46
C ALA A 230 -6.63 15.83 28.03
N ILE A 231 -6.22 14.76 27.33
CA ILE A 231 -6.34 13.38 27.82
C ILE A 231 -5.31 13.11 28.93
N GLU A 232 -4.09 13.61 28.77
CA GLU A 232 -3.01 13.43 29.73
C GLU A 232 -3.27 14.18 31.04
N THR A 233 -3.74 15.42 30.97
CA THR A 233 -4.22 16.17 32.16
C THR A 233 -5.38 15.47 32.85
N LYS A 234 -6.35 14.90 32.11
CA LYS A 234 -7.41 14.06 32.70
C LYS A 234 -6.86 12.80 33.37
N ARG A 235 -5.86 12.16 32.76
CA ARG A 235 -5.24 10.93 33.28
C ARG A 235 -4.45 11.22 34.57
N LEU A 236 -3.68 12.32 34.60
CA LEU A 236 -2.96 12.78 35.78
C LEU A 236 -3.90 13.19 36.92
N GLY A 237 -5.02 13.84 36.59
CA GLY A 237 -6.06 14.17 37.58
C GLY A 237 -6.72 12.95 38.22
N LEU A 238 -6.98 11.90 37.42
CA LEU A 238 -7.51 10.62 37.92
C LEU A 238 -6.48 9.85 38.75
N GLN A 239 -5.20 9.93 38.41
CA GLN A 239 -4.12 9.30 39.16
C GLN A 239 -3.89 9.98 40.51
N HIS A 240 -4.05 11.31 40.58
CA HIS A 240 -4.04 12.05 41.84
C HIS A 240 -5.26 11.76 42.74
N GLN A 241 -6.39 11.33 42.18
CA GLN A 241 -7.56 10.86 42.96
C GLN A 241 -7.43 9.40 43.43
N GLN A 242 -6.46 8.63 42.94
CA GLN A 242 -6.16 7.26 43.37
C GLN A 242 -4.88 7.18 44.19
N LEU A 243 -4.82 7.91 45.32
CA LEU A 243 -3.86 7.59 46.39
C LEU A 243 -4.37 6.36 47.16
N PRO A 244 -3.56 5.29 47.32
CA PRO A 244 -4.04 4.01 47.83
C PRO A 244 -4.27 4.03 49.34
N LYS A 245 -5.47 3.60 49.75
CA LYS A 245 -5.68 3.00 51.07
C LYS A 245 -4.82 1.75 51.15
N LYS A 246 -3.92 1.75 52.14
CA LYS A 246 -3.07 0.63 52.57
C LYS A 246 -3.93 -0.60 52.87
N CYS A 247 -3.67 -1.72 52.21
CA CYS A 247 -4.06 -3.05 52.69
C CYS A 247 -3.06 -4.09 52.15
N ASP A 248 -2.39 -4.73 53.09
CA ASP A 248 -1.61 -5.96 52.89
C ASP A 248 -2.50 -7.07 52.33
N SER A 249 -1.98 -7.85 51.38
CA SER A 249 -1.89 -9.30 51.51
C SER A 249 -1.32 -9.96 50.25
N THR A 250 -0.49 -10.94 50.55
CA THR A 250 0.22 -11.90 49.70
C THR A 250 -0.67 -12.64 48.71
N VAL A 251 -0.26 -12.69 47.44
CA VAL A 251 -0.43 -13.88 46.58
C VAL A 251 0.82 -13.96 45.67
N ALA A 252 1.63 -14.99 45.89
CA ALA A 252 2.74 -15.34 45.03
C ALA A 252 2.18 -16.03 43.78
N ASP A 253 2.36 -15.42 42.62
CA ASP A 253 1.91 -15.95 41.34
C ASP A 253 3.10 -16.12 40.38
N THR A 254 3.41 -17.39 40.12
CA THR A 254 3.75 -17.97 38.81
C THR A 254 4.51 -17.08 37.82
N ASN A 255 5.85 -16.98 37.94
CA ASN A 255 6.70 -16.37 36.91
C ASN A 255 8.07 -17.06 36.82
N ILE A 256 8.08 -18.26 36.21
CA ILE A 256 9.32 -19.00 35.90
C ILE A 256 9.91 -18.54 34.55
N SER A 257 9.13 -17.82 33.72
CA SER A 257 9.56 -17.32 32.40
C SER A 257 10.49 -16.10 32.46
N THR A 258 10.55 -15.37 33.58
CA THR A 258 11.20 -14.05 33.66
C THR A 258 12.68 -14.11 34.05
N ARG A 259 13.21 -15.28 34.43
CA ARG A 259 14.60 -15.40 34.96
C ARG A 259 15.62 -16.06 34.02
N VAL A 260 15.21 -16.53 32.84
CA VAL A 260 16.15 -17.17 31.90
C VAL A 260 16.84 -16.08 31.08
N ARG A 261 18.15 -15.92 31.30
CA ARG A 261 19.00 -15.05 30.48
C ARG A 261 19.31 -15.76 29.16
N ARG A 262 19.11 -15.07 28.05
CA ARG A 262 19.41 -15.56 26.69
C ARG A 262 19.98 -14.43 25.85
N GLU A 263 20.58 -14.78 24.72
CA GLU A 263 21.04 -13.83 23.71
C GLU A 263 19.85 -13.29 22.93
N TYR A 264 19.69 -11.97 22.93
CA TYR A 264 18.68 -11.26 22.17
C TYR A 264 19.33 -10.36 21.12
N VAL A 265 18.71 -10.31 19.94
CA VAL A 265 19.05 -9.42 18.84
C VAL A 265 17.94 -8.40 18.68
N PHE A 266 18.32 -7.13 18.57
CA PHE A 266 17.44 -6.07 18.13
C PHE A 266 17.59 -5.90 16.63
N TYR A 267 16.48 -5.77 15.90
CA TYR A 267 16.53 -5.64 14.46
C TYR A 267 15.43 -4.70 13.96
N THR A 268 15.66 -4.13 12.78
CA THR A 268 14.63 -3.48 11.97
C THR A 268 14.26 -4.40 10.82
N SER A 269 12.97 -4.63 10.62
CA SER A 269 12.48 -5.29 9.41
C SER A 269 12.22 -4.22 8.33
N HIS A 270 12.94 -4.29 7.23
CA HIS A 270 12.57 -3.62 6.00
C HIS A 270 11.82 -4.63 5.12
N THR A 271 10.64 -4.27 4.65
CA THR A 271 9.91 -5.08 3.65
C THR A 271 9.86 -4.25 2.39
N ASP A 272 10.47 -4.73 1.32
CA ASP A 272 10.41 -4.02 0.03
C ASP A 272 9.00 -4.15 -0.60
N PHE A 273 8.77 -3.42 -1.69
CA PHE A 273 7.46 -3.39 -2.37
C PHE A 273 7.08 -4.72 -3.03
N ARG A 274 8.04 -5.65 -3.14
CA ARG A 274 7.87 -7.04 -3.60
C ARG A 274 7.83 -8.02 -2.42
N HIS A 275 7.73 -7.52 -1.20
CA HIS A 275 7.59 -8.26 0.05
C HIS A 275 8.81 -9.10 0.42
N ARG A 276 9.99 -8.78 -0.12
CA ARG A 276 11.25 -9.31 0.40
C ARG A 276 11.51 -8.64 1.74
N GLN A 277 11.49 -9.46 2.79
CA GLN A 277 11.76 -9.01 4.15
C GLN A 277 13.26 -9.10 4.40
N GLN A 278 13.90 -7.96 4.51
CA GLN A 278 15.28 -7.85 4.94
C GLN A 278 15.30 -7.50 6.43
N LEU A 279 15.92 -8.38 7.22
CA LEU A 279 16.17 -8.12 8.63
C LEU A 279 17.55 -7.48 8.77
N THR A 280 17.60 -6.27 9.30
CA THR A 280 18.86 -5.59 9.61
C THR A 280 19.07 -5.58 11.11
N GLN A 281 20.10 -6.26 11.59
CA GLN A 281 20.50 -6.19 13.00
C GLN A 281 20.83 -4.74 13.38
N GLN A 282 20.40 -4.36 14.57
CA GLN A 282 20.61 -3.04 15.16
C GLN A 282 21.49 -3.21 16.40
N GLY A 283 22.75 -2.79 16.30
CA GLY A 283 23.69 -2.83 17.42
C GLY A 283 24.15 -4.25 17.79
N GLU A 284 24.64 -4.38 19.02
CA GLU A 284 25.22 -5.61 19.55
C GLU A 284 24.17 -6.60 20.08
N ILE A 285 24.55 -7.88 20.13
CA ILE A 285 23.76 -8.95 20.74
C ILE A 285 23.85 -8.81 22.26
N VAL A 286 22.72 -8.91 22.96
CA VAL A 286 22.66 -8.69 24.41
C VAL A 286 22.22 -9.94 25.15
N VAL A 287 23.00 -10.36 26.15
CA VAL A 287 22.63 -11.44 27.09
C VAL A 287 21.82 -10.88 28.24
N CYS A 288 20.50 -11.00 28.16
CA CYS A 288 19.57 -10.43 29.12
C CYS A 288 18.32 -11.31 29.31
N THR A 289 17.51 -10.97 30.31
CA THR A 289 16.16 -11.55 30.44
C THR A 289 15.23 -10.95 29.38
N TYR A 290 14.08 -11.58 29.17
CA TYR A 290 13.07 -11.05 28.24
C TYR A 290 12.59 -9.65 28.63
N ASP A 291 12.41 -9.38 29.93
CA ASP A 291 11.93 -8.09 30.42
C ASP A 291 12.97 -6.99 30.21
N GLU A 292 14.24 -7.27 30.48
CA GLU A 292 15.37 -6.37 30.19
C GLU A 292 15.50 -6.09 28.67
N ALA A 293 15.33 -7.11 27.83
CA ALA A 293 15.31 -6.92 26.38
C ALA A 293 14.13 -6.04 25.94
N ARG A 294 12.96 -6.23 26.55
CA ARG A 294 11.74 -5.48 26.25
C ARG A 294 11.89 -4.01 26.60
N GLU A 295 12.45 -3.70 27.76
CA GLU A 295 12.71 -2.32 28.19
C GLU A 295 13.67 -1.63 27.22
N ARG A 296 14.80 -2.27 26.87
CA ARG A 296 15.72 -1.74 25.84
C ARG A 296 15.05 -1.54 24.47
N CYS A 297 14.12 -2.42 24.09
CA CYS A 297 13.34 -2.28 22.86
C CYS A 297 12.39 -1.06 22.89
N ILE A 298 11.88 -0.71 24.07
CA ILE A 298 11.03 0.47 24.29
C ILE A 298 11.90 1.74 24.20
N ASP A 299 13.06 1.75 24.85
CA ASP A 299 14.00 2.88 24.81
C ASP A 299 14.48 3.15 23.37
N LEU A 300 14.85 2.10 22.64
CA LEU A 300 15.23 2.21 21.22
C LEU A 300 14.11 2.73 20.30
N LYS A 301 12.85 2.75 20.77
CA LYS A 301 11.69 3.28 20.04
C LYS A 301 11.36 4.72 20.38
N SER A 302 11.81 5.27 21.52
CA SER A 302 11.38 6.60 21.99
C SER A 302 11.70 7.70 20.99
N ASP A 303 12.85 7.60 20.33
CA ASP A 303 13.38 8.65 19.45
C ASP A 303 13.15 8.36 17.95
N ARG A 304 12.50 7.24 17.62
CA ARG A 304 12.34 6.79 16.23
C ARG A 304 11.01 7.20 15.63
N LYS A 305 11.04 7.65 14.38
CA LYS A 305 9.83 7.96 13.60
C LYS A 305 9.03 6.66 13.39
N ARG A 306 7.69 6.77 13.41
CA ARG A 306 6.78 5.64 13.06
C ARG A 306 7.26 5.06 11.72
N GLY A 307 7.29 3.73 11.56
CA GLY A 307 7.86 3.02 10.40
C GLY A 307 9.25 2.38 10.66
N GLN A 308 10.08 2.97 11.53
CA GLN A 308 11.37 2.42 11.94
C GLN A 308 11.24 1.56 13.20
N ARG A 309 10.31 0.60 13.19
CA ARG A 309 10.02 -0.21 14.37
C ARG A 309 11.15 -1.20 14.60
N VAL A 310 11.83 -1.05 15.73
CA VAL A 310 12.76 -2.04 16.26
C VAL A 310 11.95 -3.18 16.88
N ALA A 311 12.31 -4.41 16.58
CA ALA A 311 11.81 -5.60 17.24
C ALA A 311 12.97 -6.32 17.92
N MET A 312 12.64 -7.24 18.82
CA MET A 312 13.63 -8.08 19.50
C MET A 312 13.25 -9.55 19.30
N LEU A 313 14.25 -10.39 19.07
CA LEU A 313 14.09 -11.84 19.02
C LEU A 313 15.29 -12.51 19.70
N PRO A 314 15.13 -13.71 20.25
CA PRO A 314 16.27 -14.57 20.60
C PRO A 314 17.18 -14.81 19.39
N LEU A 315 18.50 -14.84 19.60
CA LEU A 315 19.50 -14.96 18.54
C LEU A 315 19.29 -16.21 17.66
N ASP A 316 19.01 -17.35 18.28
CA ASP A 316 18.73 -18.62 17.59
C ASP A 316 17.52 -18.52 16.64
N VAL A 317 16.48 -17.80 17.05
CA VAL A 317 15.28 -17.54 16.22
C VAL A 317 15.60 -16.57 15.07
N PHE A 318 16.46 -15.60 15.32
CA PHE A 318 16.89 -14.61 14.33
C PHE A 318 17.77 -15.25 13.24
N GLU A 319 18.75 -16.07 13.61
CA GLU A 319 19.61 -16.79 12.67
C GLU A 319 18.82 -17.77 11.81
N LYS A 320 17.79 -18.42 12.39
CA LYS A 320 16.89 -19.29 11.63
C LYS A 320 16.10 -18.51 10.56
N HIS A 321 15.65 -17.30 10.87
CA HIS A 321 14.98 -16.43 9.88
C HIS A 321 15.94 -16.01 8.77
N LEU A 322 17.19 -15.67 9.11
CA LEU A 322 18.18 -15.30 8.09
C LEU A 322 18.44 -16.46 7.11
N ARG A 323 18.57 -17.69 7.60
CA ARG A 323 18.78 -18.87 6.73
C ARG A 323 17.58 -19.14 5.81
N GLN A 324 16.36 -19.01 6.32
CA GLN A 324 15.14 -19.19 5.52
C GLN A 324 14.96 -18.12 4.44
N CYS A 325 15.54 -16.92 4.60
CA CYS A 325 15.49 -15.86 3.58
C CYS A 325 16.52 -16.01 2.44
N TYR A 326 17.47 -16.95 2.52
CA TYR A 326 18.46 -17.20 1.47
C TYR A 326 18.16 -18.44 0.60
N ASP A 327 17.16 -19.24 0.99
CA ASP A 327 16.78 -20.49 0.31
C ASP A 327 15.48 -20.38 -0.54
N ASP A 328 14.89 -19.17 -0.67
CA ASP A 328 13.73 -18.83 -1.53
C ASP A 328 14.13 -17.85 -2.65
#